data_AF-A0A6S4IRN8-F1
#
_entry.id   AF-A0A6S4IRN8-F1
#
_cell.length_a   1.000
_cell.length_b   1.000
_cell.length_c   1.000
_cell.angle_alpha   90.00
_cell.angle_beta   90.00
_cell.angle_gamma   90.00
#
_symmetry.space_group_name_H-M   'P 1'
#
loop_
_entity.id
_entity.type
_entity.pdbx_description
1 polymer ?
#
loop_
_entity_poly.entity_id
_entity_poly.type
_entity_poly.pdbx_seq_one_letter_code
_entity_poly.pdbx_strand_id
1 'polypeptide(L)'
;APLYWDVYANLGFNSARICFTCHNFEYQGTAPARDLAWCGLDVEHLDRPDRMRDNSRGRINAVKGAVVYSNIVTTVSPTYALEVLSQ
;
A
#
# COMPACT_ATOMS: atom_id res chain seq x y z
N ALA A 1 -6.73 1.72 -3.45
CA ALA A 1 -5.50 2.39 -3.92
C ALA A 1 -4.97 1.81 -5.24
N PRO A 2 -4.62 0.51 -5.37
CA PRO A 2 -4.09 -0.04 -6.63
C PRO A 2 -5.02 0.18 -7.83
N LEU A 3 -6.31 -0.18 -7.69
CA LEU A 3 -7.32 0.02 -8.73
C LEU A 3 -7.48 1.47 -9.20
N TYR A 4 -7.17 2.46 -8.34
CA TYR A 4 -7.20 3.86 -8.76
C TYR A 4 -6.18 4.12 -9.87
N TRP A 5 -4.95 3.62 -9.70
CA TRP A 5 -3.88 3.80 -10.67
C TRP A 5 -4.04 2.91 -11.90
N ASP A 6 -4.46 1.66 -11.70
CA ASP A 6 -4.53 0.69 -12.80
C ASP A 6 -5.75 0.91 -13.69
N VAL A 7 -6.87 1.38 -13.11
CA VAL A 7 -8.16 1.52 -13.82
C VAL A 7 -8.59 2.97 -13.91
N TYR A 8 -8.90 3.61 -12.78
CA TYR A 8 -9.63 4.88 -12.79
C TYR A 8 -8.81 6.05 -13.36
N ALA A 9 -7.52 6.13 -13.06
CA ALA A 9 -6.64 7.16 -13.63
C ALA A 9 -6.61 7.09 -15.17
N ASN A 10 -6.62 5.87 -15.74
CA ASN A 10 -6.63 5.64 -17.18
C ASN A 10 -7.99 5.94 -17.82
N LEU A 11 -9.08 5.92 -17.04
CA LEU A 11 -10.43 6.29 -17.48
C LEU A 11 -10.72 7.80 -17.38
N GLY A 12 -9.71 8.63 -17.13
CA GLY A 12 -9.84 10.09 -17.07
C GLY A 12 -9.99 10.65 -15.65
N PHE A 13 -9.92 9.83 -14.60
CA PHE A 13 -9.96 10.28 -13.20
C PHE A 13 -8.56 10.55 -12.61
N ASN A 14 -7.59 10.96 -13.43
CA ASN A 14 -6.17 11.12 -13.05
C ASN A 14 -5.85 12.39 -12.21
N SER A 15 -6.86 13.22 -11.92
CA SER A 15 -6.70 14.43 -11.11
C SER A 15 -6.76 14.16 -9.59
N ALA A 16 -7.39 13.07 -9.17
CA ALA A 16 -7.47 12.72 -7.75
C ALA A 16 -6.08 12.37 -7.17
N ARG A 17 -5.95 12.53 -5.85
CA ARG A 17 -4.74 12.19 -5.11
C ARG A 17 -5.11 11.34 -3.90
N ILE A 18 -4.22 10.42 -3.56
CA ILE A 18 -4.39 9.50 -2.43
C ILE A 18 -3.43 9.93 -1.32
N CYS A 19 -3.97 10.15 -0.12
CA CYS A 19 -3.20 10.40 1.09
C CYS A 19 -3.41 9.24 2.06
N PHE A 20 -2.32 8.66 2.56
CA PHE A 20 -2.35 7.62 3.57
C PHE A 20 -1.74 8.13 4.87
N THR A 21 -2.52 8.11 5.96
CA THR A 21 -2.03 8.43 7.30
C THR A 21 -1.73 7.13 8.06
N CYS A 22 -0.48 6.91 8.42
CA CYS A 22 -0.06 5.76 9.21
C CYS A 22 0.00 6.10 10.70
N HIS A 23 -0.77 5.37 11.52
CA HIS A 23 -0.79 5.54 12.97
C HIS A 23 0.22 4.65 13.70
N ASN A 24 0.61 3.54 13.08
CA ASN A 24 1.58 2.60 13.63
C ASN A 24 2.18 1.71 12.52
N PHE A 25 3.51 1.62 12.42
CA PHE A 25 4.23 0.75 11.48
C PHE A 25 4.53 -0.66 12.01
N GLU A 26 4.23 -0.96 13.28
CA GLU A 26 4.37 -2.30 13.87
C GLU A 26 3.35 -3.28 13.27
N TYR A 27 2.08 -2.88 13.18
CA TYR A 27 0.99 -3.71 12.66
C TYR A 27 0.73 -3.43 11.18
N GLN A 28 1.41 -4.18 10.31
CA GLN A 28 1.45 -3.86 8.87
C GLN A 28 0.33 -4.50 8.03
N GLY A 29 -0.55 -5.29 8.66
CA GLY A 29 -1.66 -5.96 7.98
C GLY A 29 -1.17 -6.97 6.94
N THR A 30 -0.22 -7.84 7.31
CA THR A 30 0.25 -8.87 6.37
C THR A 30 -0.79 -9.98 6.21
N ALA A 31 -0.92 -10.50 5.00
CA ALA A 31 -1.85 -11.58 4.67
C ALA A 31 -1.25 -12.51 3.59
N PRO A 32 -1.72 -13.76 3.45
CA PRO A 32 -1.43 -14.59 2.29
C PRO A 32 -1.73 -13.84 0.98
N ALA A 33 -0.83 -13.91 0.00
CA ALA A 33 -1.01 -13.18 -1.27
C ALA A 33 -2.29 -13.57 -2.02
N ARG A 34 -2.64 -14.87 -1.99
CA ARG A 34 -3.88 -15.39 -2.58
C ARG A 34 -5.15 -14.70 -2.07
N ASP A 35 -5.10 -14.12 -0.86
CA ASP A 35 -6.30 -13.54 -0.26
C ASP A 35 -6.73 -12.25 -0.97
N LEU A 36 -5.84 -11.65 -1.78
CA LEU A 36 -6.19 -10.55 -2.68
C LEU A 36 -7.31 -10.94 -3.67
N ALA A 37 -7.38 -12.21 -4.09
CA ALA A 37 -8.42 -12.69 -5.00
C ALA A 37 -9.82 -12.57 -4.38
N TRP A 38 -9.95 -12.71 -3.06
CA TRP A 38 -11.24 -12.51 -2.36
C TRP A 38 -11.74 -11.07 -2.45
N CYS A 39 -10.84 -10.11 -2.70
CA CYS A 39 -11.17 -8.71 -2.94
C CYS A 39 -11.37 -8.39 -4.43
N GLY A 40 -11.35 -9.39 -5.31
CA GLY A 40 -11.40 -9.19 -6.76
C GLY A 40 -10.14 -8.53 -7.34
N LEU A 41 -9.02 -8.60 -6.61
CA LEU A 41 -7.75 -8.03 -7.04
C LEU A 41 -6.89 -9.07 -7.75
N ASP A 42 -6.14 -8.63 -8.75
CA ASP A 42 -5.19 -9.47 -9.48
C ASP A 42 -3.98 -9.81 -8.58
N VAL A 43 -3.90 -11.07 -8.18
CA VAL A 43 -2.85 -11.58 -7.29
C VAL A 43 -1.48 -11.49 -7.95
N GLU A 44 -1.34 -11.91 -9.21
CA GLU A 44 -0.04 -11.93 -9.89
C GLU A 44 0.47 -10.51 -10.15
N HIS A 45 -0.45 -9.60 -10.44
CA HIS A 45 -0.12 -8.19 -10.62
C HIS A 45 0.35 -7.52 -9.31
N LEU A 46 -0.28 -7.83 -8.18
CA LEU A 46 -0.04 -7.16 -6.90
C LEU A 46 0.99 -7.85 -5.99
N ASP A 47 1.17 -9.17 -6.10
CA ASP A 47 2.18 -9.94 -5.36
C ASP A 47 3.57 -9.81 -6.00
N ARG A 48 4.00 -8.56 -6.16
CA ARG A 48 5.31 -8.19 -6.73
C ARG A 48 6.13 -7.35 -5.74
N PRO A 49 7.47 -7.45 -5.76
CA PRO A 49 8.34 -6.72 -4.84
C PRO A 49 8.14 -5.20 -4.87
N ASP A 50 7.88 -4.63 -6.04
CA ASP A 50 7.62 -3.20 -6.27
C ASP A 50 6.16 -2.80 -6.00
N ARG A 51 5.33 -3.76 -5.56
CA ARG A 51 3.92 -3.59 -5.23
C ARG A 51 3.66 -3.99 -3.78
N MET A 52 2.73 -4.94 -3.53
CA MET A 52 2.28 -5.28 -2.19
C MET A 52 3.04 -6.43 -1.54
N ARG A 53 3.95 -7.12 -2.26
CA ARG A 53 4.63 -8.30 -1.73
C ARG A 53 5.45 -7.98 -0.48
N ASP A 54 5.26 -8.76 0.57
CA ASP A 54 6.03 -8.69 1.81
C ASP A 54 7.43 -9.31 1.63
N ASN A 55 8.34 -9.07 2.58
CA ASN A 55 9.63 -9.76 2.58
C ASN A 55 9.49 -11.25 2.93
N SER A 56 8.42 -11.61 3.63
CA SER A 56 8.02 -12.99 3.89
C SER A 56 7.47 -13.66 2.63
N ARG A 57 7.87 -14.91 2.38
CA ARG A 57 7.43 -15.66 1.20
C ARG A 57 5.91 -15.83 1.15
N GLY A 58 5.31 -15.54 -0.01
CA GLY A 58 3.89 -15.78 -0.30
C GLY A 58 2.91 -14.89 0.47
N ARG A 59 3.37 -13.75 0.97
CA ARG A 59 2.55 -12.80 1.72
C ARG A 59 2.57 -11.43 1.07
N ILE A 60 1.50 -10.69 1.27
CA ILE A 60 1.41 -9.26 0.98
C ILE A 60 1.39 -8.46 2.27
N ASN A 61 1.67 -7.18 2.15
CA ASN A 61 1.73 -6.22 3.23
C ASN A 61 0.88 -5.00 2.86
N ALA A 62 -0.23 -4.82 3.57
CA ALA A 62 -1.19 -3.78 3.26
C ALA A 62 -0.61 -2.37 3.49
N VAL A 63 0.17 -2.17 4.55
CA VAL A 63 0.83 -0.88 4.82
C VAL A 63 1.86 -0.54 3.76
N LYS A 64 2.68 -1.51 3.32
CA LYS A 64 3.57 -1.32 2.17
C LYS A 64 2.79 -0.90 0.92
N GLY A 65 1.70 -1.61 0.62
CA GLY A 65 0.82 -1.24 -0.49
C GLY A 65 0.26 0.19 -0.35
N ALA A 66 -0.15 0.58 0.85
CA ALA A 66 -0.64 1.93 1.12
C ALA A 66 0.44 3.00 0.88
N VAL A 67 1.70 2.73 1.24
CA VAL A 67 2.83 3.62 0.94
C VAL A 67 3.08 3.69 -0.57
N VAL A 68 3.18 2.54 -1.25
CA VAL A 68 3.48 2.47 -2.70
C VAL A 68 2.41 3.16 -3.56
N TYR A 69 1.13 3.04 -3.20
CA TYR A 69 0.02 3.54 -4.00
C TYR A 69 -0.53 4.89 -3.54
N SER A 70 0.12 5.59 -2.60
CA SER A 70 -0.30 6.92 -2.16
C SER A 70 0.61 8.01 -2.73
N ASN A 71 0.03 9.18 -3.02
CA ASN A 71 0.81 10.36 -3.40
C ASN A 71 1.49 11.00 -2.20
N ILE A 72 0.82 10.94 -1.04
CA ILE A 72 1.30 11.54 0.21
C ILE A 72 1.15 10.48 1.30
N VAL A 73 2.19 10.30 2.08
CA VAL A 73 2.16 9.50 3.31
C VAL A 73 2.39 10.44 4.48
N THR A 74 1.49 10.41 5.45
CA THR A 74 1.58 11.19 6.69
C THR A 74 1.60 10.25 7.88
N THR A 75 2.02 10.79 9.02
CA THR A 75 1.95 10.11 10.31
C THR A 75 1.19 10.98 11.30
N VAL A 76 0.86 10.41 12.46
CA VAL A 76 0.08 11.12 13.49
C VAL A 76 0.82 12.26 14.18
N SER A 77 2.14 12.37 14.03
CA SER A 77 2.91 13.47 14.58
C SER A 77 4.24 13.69 13.84
N PRO A 78 4.79 14.93 13.85
CA PRO A 78 6.10 15.20 13.28
C PRO A 78 7.22 14.35 13.89
N THR A 79 7.19 14.14 15.21
CA THR A 79 8.16 13.29 15.90
C THR A 79 8.08 11.84 15.41
N TYR A 80 6.87 11.30 15.26
CA TYR A 80 6.70 9.93 14.76
C TYR A 80 7.16 9.78 13.31
N ALA A 81 6.99 10.82 12.48
CA ALA A 81 7.56 10.83 11.13
C ALA A 81 9.10 10.71 11.16
N LEU A 82 9.77 11.45 12.05
CA LEU A 82 11.23 11.40 12.20
C LEU A 82 11.70 10.03 12.69
N GLU A 83 11.04 9.47 13.71
CA GLU A 83 11.36 8.14 14.24
C GLU A 83 11.32 7.09 13.14
N VAL A 84 10.24 7.03 12.37
CA VAL A 84 10.04 6.05 11.29
C VAL A 84 11.08 6.21 10.16
N LEU A 85 11.47 7.44 9.82
CA LEU A 85 12.46 7.70 8.77
C LEU A 85 13.92 7.48 9.22
N SER A 86 14.14 7.41 10.54
CA SER A 86 15.48 7.24 11.14
C SER A 86 15.83 5.79 11.52
N GLN A 87 14.86 4.87 11.42
CA GLN A 87 15.06 3.42 11.59
C GLN A 87 15.46 2.76 10.26
#